data_AF-A0A6I3SZZ9-F1
#
_entry.id   AF-A0A6I3SZZ9-F1
#
_cell.length_a   1.000
_cell.length_b   1.000
_cell.length_c   1.000
_cell.angle_alpha   90.00
_cell.angle_beta   90.00
_cell.angle_gamma   90.00
#
_symmetry.space_group_name_H-M   'P 1'
#
loop_
_entity.id
_entity.type
_entity.pdbx_description
1 polymer ?
#
loop_
_entity_poly.entity_id
_entity_poly.type
_entity_poly.pdbx_seq_one_letter_code
_entity_poly.pdbx_strand_id
1 'polypeptide(L)'
;MPDSPEHYSWLAYEWRNLLLLCERCDALKRNYFPVHGVRAEPLGSWNDAQRTEHPLLLDPSIDEPYRHLCVNSHGSIAHLSEKGMVTIAVLGLERPELLNRRGAHFAGIVALLSDTASDTDEMLNRAMSDDAEFAGVVSLGNPPIFRAR
;
A
#
# COMPACT_ATOMS: atom_id res chain seq x y z
N MET A 1 10.32 -6.73 21.44
CA MET A 1 9.93 -5.32 21.23
C MET A 1 8.73 -5.06 22.11
N PRO A 2 8.50 -3.89 22.73
CA PRO A 2 7.39 -3.79 23.66
C PRO A 2 6.10 -3.73 22.85
N ASP A 3 5.60 -4.93 22.57
CA ASP A 3 4.21 -5.22 22.30
C ASP A 3 3.37 -4.36 23.25
N SER A 4 2.27 -3.79 22.77
CA SER A 4 1.26 -3.37 23.72
C SER A 4 0.90 -4.65 24.51
N PRO A 5 1.04 -4.69 25.85
CA PRO A 5 0.81 -5.91 26.62
C PRO A 5 -0.56 -6.53 26.36
N GLU A 6 -1.50 -5.65 26.03
CA GLU A 6 -2.92 -5.89 25.76
C GLU A 6 -3.23 -6.25 24.29
N HIS A 7 -2.24 -6.13 23.39
CA HIS A 7 -2.31 -6.38 21.94
C HIS A 7 -3.53 -5.77 21.22
N TYR A 8 -4.01 -4.59 21.67
CA TYR A 8 -5.20 -3.92 21.13
C TYR A 8 -6.46 -4.80 21.12
N SER A 9 -6.55 -5.77 22.04
CA SER A 9 -7.68 -6.71 22.12
C SER A 9 -9.04 -6.02 22.23
N TRP A 10 -9.11 -4.86 22.88
CA TRP A 10 -10.34 -4.07 23.02
C TRP A 10 -10.82 -3.41 21.71
N LEU A 11 -9.97 -3.32 20.69
CA LEU A 11 -10.30 -2.85 19.34
C LEU A 11 -10.40 -4.01 18.32
N ALA A 12 -10.28 -5.27 18.74
CA ALA A 12 -10.22 -6.41 17.83
C ALA A 12 -11.47 -6.59 16.96
N TYR A 13 -12.63 -6.09 17.42
CA TYR A 13 -13.91 -6.17 16.71
C TYR A 13 -14.45 -4.80 16.27
N GLU A 14 -13.64 -3.74 16.37
CA GLU A 14 -14.02 -2.45 15.78
C GLU A 14 -13.93 -2.56 14.26
N TRP A 15 -15.05 -2.38 13.56
CA TRP A 15 -15.13 -2.53 12.10
C TRP A 15 -14.11 -1.67 11.36
N ARG A 16 -13.87 -0.45 11.84
CA ARG A 16 -12.87 0.47 11.25
C ARG A 16 -11.42 0.03 11.49
N ASN A 17 -11.19 -0.95 12.36
CA ASN A 17 -9.90 -1.57 12.62
C ASN A 17 -9.67 -2.85 11.77
N LEU A 18 -10.65 -3.26 10.95
CA LEU A 18 -10.58 -4.48 10.16
C LEU A 18 -10.25 -4.16 8.69
N LEU A 19 -9.06 -4.55 8.27
CA LEU A 19 -8.60 -4.44 6.88
C LEU A 19 -8.34 -5.84 6.31
N LEU A 20 -8.75 -6.04 5.05
CA LEU A 20 -8.45 -7.27 4.33
C LEU A 20 -6.99 -7.29 3.89
N LEU A 21 -6.30 -8.38 4.17
CA LEU A 21 -4.92 -8.64 3.75
C LEU A 21 -4.86 -9.96 3.00
N CYS A 22 -3.95 -10.04 2.01
CA CYS A 22 -3.61 -11.34 1.44
C CYS A 22 -2.81 -12.16 2.47
N GLU A 23 -2.85 -13.49 2.34
CA GLU A 23 -2.18 -14.43 3.25
C GLU A 23 -0.71 -14.08 3.49
N ARG A 24 0.01 -13.69 2.44
CA ARG A 24 1.43 -13.34 2.56
C ARG A 24 1.66 -12.07 3.35
N CYS A 25 0.83 -11.04 3.14
CA CYS A 25 0.92 -9.79 3.89
C CYS A 25 0.55 -10.00 5.36
N ASP A 26 -0.47 -10.82 5.64
CA ASP A 26 -0.86 -11.19 7.00
C ASP A 26 0.27 -11.94 7.74
N ALA A 27 0.86 -12.94 7.09
CA ALA A 27 1.96 -13.73 7.65
C ALA A 27 3.23 -12.91 7.95
N LEU A 28 3.47 -11.82 7.19
CA LEU A 28 4.59 -10.90 7.39
C LEU A 28 4.26 -9.85 8.48
N LYS A 29 3.06 -9.27 8.46
CA LYS A 29 2.61 -8.28 9.43
C LYS A 29 2.43 -8.89 10.82
N ARG A 30 1.68 -9.99 10.94
CA ARG A 30 1.28 -10.63 12.21
C ARG A 30 0.70 -9.60 13.19
N ASN A 31 1.13 -9.67 14.45
CA ASN A 31 0.83 -8.74 15.52
C ASN A 31 1.65 -7.43 15.46
N TYR A 32 2.47 -7.22 14.41
CA TYR A 32 3.26 -6.00 14.29
C TYR A 32 2.41 -4.82 13.83
N PHE A 33 2.25 -3.85 14.73
CA PHE A 33 1.57 -2.59 14.48
C PHE A 33 2.43 -1.43 14.98
N PRO A 34 3.33 -0.90 14.12
CA PRO A 34 4.23 0.19 14.47
C PRO A 34 3.45 1.50 14.59
N VAL A 35 3.64 2.18 15.72
CA VAL A 35 3.07 3.50 16.03
C VAL A 35 4.22 4.42 16.37
N HIS A 36 4.24 5.61 15.77
CA HIS A 36 5.17 6.66 16.15
C HIS A 36 4.63 7.40 17.39
N GLY A 37 5.49 7.57 18.40
CA GLY A 37 5.13 8.30 19.62
C GLY A 37 4.32 7.45 20.60
N VAL A 38 3.21 8.00 21.07
CA VAL A 38 2.42 7.45 22.17
C VAL A 38 1.33 6.52 21.62
N ARG A 39 1.14 5.37 22.26
CA ARG A 39 0.03 4.45 21.98
C ARG A 39 -1.22 4.86 22.75
N ALA A 40 -2.37 4.49 22.24
CA ALA A 40 -3.65 4.65 22.89
C ALA A 40 -3.66 3.93 24.24
N GLU A 41 -4.33 4.54 25.21
CA GLU A 41 -4.56 3.91 26.51
C GLU A 41 -5.36 2.61 26.34
N PRO A 42 -5.02 1.54 27.09
CA PRO A 42 -5.82 0.32 27.15
C PRO A 42 -7.29 0.61 27.43
N LEU A 43 -8.19 -0.12 26.77
CA LEU A 43 -9.64 0.01 26.89
C LEU A 43 -10.20 1.38 26.45
N GLY A 44 -9.38 2.24 25.83
CA GLY A 44 -9.82 3.50 25.23
C GLY A 44 -10.71 3.32 24.00
N SER A 45 -11.47 4.35 23.63
CA SER A 45 -12.32 4.27 22.45
C SER A 45 -11.51 4.32 21.15
N TRP A 46 -12.09 3.85 20.04
CA TRP A 46 -11.53 4.02 18.70
C TRP A 46 -11.16 5.48 18.39
N ASN A 47 -12.04 6.42 18.76
CA ASN A 47 -11.83 7.85 18.52
C ASN A 47 -10.65 8.41 19.35
N ASP A 48 -10.39 7.85 20.53
CA ASP A 48 -9.25 8.24 21.35
C ASP A 48 -7.95 7.73 20.73
N ALA A 49 -7.95 6.47 20.25
CA ALA A 49 -6.82 5.91 19.52
C ALA A 49 -6.50 6.71 18.26
N GLN A 50 -7.49 7.02 17.42
CA GLN A 50 -7.28 7.81 16.20
C GLN A 50 -6.74 9.22 16.45
N ARG A 51 -7.10 9.83 17.59
CA ARG A 51 -6.65 11.20 17.93
C ARG A 51 -5.23 11.22 18.51
N THR A 52 -4.78 10.12 19.10
CA THR A 52 -3.53 10.07 19.86
C THR A 52 -2.42 9.36 19.10
N GLU A 53 -2.74 8.26 18.44
CA GLU A 53 -1.75 7.43 17.76
C GLU A 53 -1.36 7.99 16.40
N HIS A 54 -0.10 7.79 16.05
CA HIS A 54 0.41 8.04 14.71
C HIS A 54 0.85 6.70 14.10
N PRO A 55 -0.09 5.89 13.56
CA PRO A 55 0.23 4.59 13.00
C PRO A 55 1.14 4.72 11.77
N LEU A 56 2.08 3.80 11.61
CA LEU A 56 3.08 3.83 10.53
C LEU A 56 2.78 2.86 9.37
N LEU A 57 1.73 2.03 9.49
CA LEU A 57 1.19 1.30 8.35
C LEU A 57 0.18 2.18 7.62
N LEU A 58 0.18 2.10 6.29
CA LEU A 58 -0.82 2.72 5.45
C LEU A 58 -2.18 2.01 5.64
N ASP A 59 -3.20 2.81 5.85
CA ASP A 59 -4.60 2.42 5.84
C ASP A 59 -5.23 2.92 4.54
N PRO A 60 -5.49 2.05 3.55
CA PRO A 60 -6.02 2.45 2.25
C PRO A 60 -7.44 3.04 2.32
N SER A 61 -8.13 2.97 3.46
CA SER A 61 -9.46 3.59 3.64
C SER A 61 -9.41 5.08 3.97
N ILE A 62 -8.26 5.58 4.44
CA ILE A 62 -8.08 6.98 4.87
C ILE A 62 -6.81 7.64 4.33
N ASP A 63 -5.74 6.87 4.08
CA ASP A 63 -4.52 7.35 3.46
C ASP A 63 -4.65 7.30 1.95
N GLU A 64 -4.04 8.28 1.28
CA GLU A 64 -3.91 8.30 -0.17
C GLU A 64 -2.56 7.66 -0.56
N PRO A 65 -2.52 6.41 -1.06
CA PRO A 65 -1.26 5.65 -1.19
C PRO A 65 -0.22 6.34 -2.08
N TYR A 66 -0.67 7.10 -3.08
CA TYR A 66 0.20 7.83 -4.00
C TYR A 66 1.02 8.96 -3.36
N ARG A 67 0.61 9.44 -2.19
CA ARG A 67 1.41 10.40 -1.40
C ARG A 67 2.56 9.72 -0.66
N HIS A 68 2.51 8.40 -0.52
CA HIS A 68 3.42 7.63 0.32
C HIS A 68 4.28 6.64 -0.48
N LEU A 69 3.83 6.23 -1.67
CA LEU A 69 4.43 5.20 -2.49
C LEU A 69 4.55 5.68 -3.94
N CYS A 70 5.62 5.28 -4.61
CA CYS A 70 5.84 5.48 -6.03
C CYS A 70 6.24 4.15 -6.66
N VAL A 71 5.77 3.86 -7.88
CA VAL A 71 6.12 2.63 -8.60
C VAL A 71 6.83 2.98 -9.89
N ASN A 72 7.93 2.31 -10.20
CA ASN A 72 8.62 2.48 -11.47
C ASN A 72 8.12 1.49 -12.53
N SER A 73 8.56 1.69 -13.78
CA SER A 73 8.22 0.83 -14.93
C SER A 73 8.66 -0.63 -14.79
N HIS A 74 9.62 -0.92 -13.91
CA HIS A 74 10.07 -2.28 -13.60
C HIS A 74 9.28 -2.93 -12.47
N GLY A 75 8.25 -2.26 -11.95
CA GLY A 75 7.41 -2.76 -10.87
C GLY A 75 8.01 -2.63 -9.48
N SER A 76 9.12 -1.90 -9.30
CA SER A 76 9.68 -1.62 -7.97
C SER A 76 8.94 -0.45 -7.32
N ILE A 77 8.67 -0.58 -6.03
CA ILE A 77 8.02 0.41 -5.18
C ILE A 77 9.08 1.13 -4.34
N ALA A 78 9.11 2.44 -4.46
CA ALA A 78 9.85 3.35 -3.59
C ALA A 78 8.91 4.03 -2.59
N HIS A 79 9.43 4.41 -1.42
CA HIS A 79 8.70 5.20 -0.45
C HIS A 79 8.91 6.70 -0.67
N LEU A 80 7.87 7.49 -0.41
CA LEU A 80 7.88 8.95 -0.40
C LEU A 80 7.70 9.54 1.02
N SER A 81 7.48 8.67 2.00
CA SER A 81 7.24 9.03 3.40
C SER A 81 7.68 7.92 4.35
N GLU A 82 7.72 8.22 5.65
CA GLU A 82 7.99 7.24 6.70
C GLU A 82 6.93 6.12 6.73
N LYS A 83 5.64 6.48 6.63
CA LYS A 83 4.53 5.52 6.53
C LYS A 83 4.72 4.54 5.36
N GLY A 84 5.12 5.07 4.20
CA GLY A 84 5.40 4.27 3.01
C GLY A 84 6.58 3.32 3.22
N MET A 85 7.68 3.81 3.80
CA MET A 85 8.87 3.03 4.09
C MET A 85 8.55 1.84 5.01
N VAL A 86 7.84 2.11 6.12
CA VAL A 86 7.46 1.09 7.09
C VAL A 86 6.48 0.09 6.49
N THR A 87 5.50 0.56 5.70
CA THR A 87 4.54 -0.33 5.03
C THR A 87 5.23 -1.27 4.04
N ILE A 88 6.14 -0.76 3.20
CA ILE A 88 6.92 -1.59 2.25
C ILE A 88 7.70 -2.67 3.00
N ALA A 89 8.38 -2.28 4.09
CA ALA A 89 9.21 -3.18 4.88
C ALA A 89 8.36 -4.26 5.59
N VAL A 90 7.29 -3.86 6.28
CA VAL A 90 6.44 -4.76 7.07
C VAL A 90 5.67 -5.73 6.18
N LEU A 91 5.12 -5.26 5.06
CA LEU A 91 4.31 -6.11 4.17
C LEU A 91 5.15 -6.81 3.09
N GLY A 92 6.46 -6.56 3.04
CA GLY A 92 7.36 -7.13 2.05
C GLY A 92 6.90 -6.86 0.62
N LEU A 93 6.59 -5.59 0.31
CA LEU A 93 6.01 -5.19 -0.99
C LEU A 93 7.02 -5.27 -2.16
N GLU A 94 8.32 -5.33 -1.84
CA GLU A 94 9.45 -5.49 -2.78
C GLU A 94 9.92 -6.95 -2.88
N ARG A 95 8.99 -7.90 -2.89
CA ARG A 95 9.31 -9.32 -3.12
C ARG A 95 9.34 -9.64 -4.63
N PRO A 96 10.22 -10.56 -5.10
CA PRO A 96 10.46 -10.79 -6.53
C PRO A 96 9.19 -11.05 -7.35
N GLU A 97 8.25 -11.83 -6.80
CA GLU A 97 6.98 -12.12 -7.47
C GLU A 97 6.17 -10.85 -7.77
N LEU A 98 6.04 -9.93 -6.80
CA LEU A 98 5.27 -8.70 -6.98
C LEU A 98 5.97 -7.73 -7.95
N LEU A 99 7.29 -7.61 -7.84
CA LEU A 99 8.12 -6.83 -8.78
C LEU A 99 7.86 -7.28 -10.22
N ASN A 100 7.99 -8.58 -10.48
CA ASN A 100 7.81 -9.16 -11.80
C ASN A 100 6.38 -8.96 -12.32
N ARG A 101 5.37 -9.17 -11.48
CA ARG A 101 3.96 -9.04 -11.89
C ARG A 101 3.58 -7.59 -12.17
N ARG A 102 4.01 -6.63 -11.34
CA ARG A 102 3.79 -5.19 -11.59
C ARG A 102 4.52 -4.72 -12.85
N GLY A 103 5.76 -5.14 -13.05
CA GLY A 103 6.53 -4.81 -14.25
C GLY A 103 5.91 -5.39 -15.53
N ALA A 104 5.44 -6.64 -15.49
CA ALA A 104 4.72 -7.26 -16.60
C ALA A 104 3.40 -6.54 -16.91
N HIS A 105 2.65 -6.14 -15.88
CA HIS A 105 1.43 -5.36 -16.04
C HIS A 105 1.70 -4.01 -16.74
N PHE A 106 2.71 -3.27 -16.27
CA PHE A 106 3.12 -2.01 -16.89
C PHE A 106 3.55 -2.20 -18.35
N ALA A 107 4.40 -3.19 -18.63
CA ALA A 107 4.85 -3.49 -19.98
C ALA A 107 3.69 -3.87 -20.92
N GLY A 108 2.71 -4.62 -20.42
CA GLY A 108 1.50 -4.96 -21.16
C GLY A 108 0.69 -3.73 -21.56
N ILE A 109 0.51 -2.77 -20.64
CA ILE A 109 -0.19 -1.51 -20.93
C ILE A 109 0.55 -0.68 -21.96
N VAL A 110 1.87 -0.56 -21.84
CA VAL A 110 2.70 0.17 -22.84
C VAL A 110 2.60 -0.48 -24.22
N ALA A 111 2.56 -1.82 -24.29
CA ALA A 111 2.40 -2.54 -25.55
C ALA A 111 1.02 -2.26 -26.19
N LEU A 112 -0.05 -2.27 -25.39
CA LEU A 112 -1.41 -1.95 -25.86
C LEU A 112 -1.52 -0.49 -26.37
N LEU A 113 -0.89 0.47 -25.68
CA LEU A 113 -0.85 1.88 -26.09
C LEU A 113 -0.09 2.11 -27.40
N SER A 114 0.85 1.22 -27.73
CA SER A 114 1.67 1.33 -28.95
C SER A 114 0.99 0.72 -30.17
N ASP A 115 -0.13 0.01 -29.98
CA ASP A 115 -0.89 -0.67 -31.02
C ASP A 115 -2.13 0.14 -31.40
N THR A 116 -2.38 0.30 -32.70
CA THR A 116 -3.46 1.15 -33.26
C THR A 116 -4.70 0.35 -33.66
N ALA A 117 -4.80 -0.92 -33.28
CA ALA A 117 -5.95 -1.76 -33.56
C ALA A 117 -7.20 -1.35 -32.75
N SER A 118 -8.40 -1.71 -33.21
CA SER A 118 -9.64 -1.41 -32.46
C SER A 118 -9.85 -2.33 -31.26
N ASP A 119 -9.35 -3.57 -31.30
CA ASP A 119 -9.51 -4.55 -30.22
C ASP A 119 -8.63 -4.20 -28.99
N THR A 120 -7.59 -3.39 -29.18
CA THR A 120 -6.67 -3.00 -28.11
C THR A 120 -7.28 -1.96 -27.18
N ASP A 121 -8.23 -1.15 -27.64
CA ASP A 121 -8.94 -0.17 -26.80
C ASP A 121 -9.75 -0.84 -25.69
N GLU A 122 -10.45 -1.96 -25.98
CA GLU A 122 -11.20 -2.68 -24.95
C GLU A 122 -10.26 -3.33 -23.92
N MET A 123 -9.15 -3.91 -24.40
CA MET A 123 -8.13 -4.51 -23.53
C MET A 123 -7.45 -3.46 -22.66
N LEU A 124 -7.15 -2.29 -23.21
CA LEU A 124 -6.55 -1.17 -22.50
C LEU A 124 -7.49 -0.65 -21.40
N ASN A 125 -8.76 -0.43 -21.72
CA ASN A 125 -9.76 -0.02 -20.74
C ASN A 125 -9.89 -1.01 -19.59
N ARG A 126 -9.83 -2.32 -19.88
CA ARG A 126 -9.84 -3.37 -18.85
C ARG A 126 -8.57 -3.40 -18.01
N ALA A 127 -7.40 -3.16 -18.61
CA ALA A 127 -6.12 -3.15 -17.89
C ALA A 127 -5.95 -1.89 -17.01
N MET A 128 -6.67 -0.82 -17.34
CA MET A 128 -6.61 0.47 -16.63
C MET A 128 -7.81 0.70 -15.70
N SER A 129 -8.73 -0.25 -15.56
CA SER A 129 -9.89 -0.09 -14.67
C SER A 129 -9.47 -0.08 -13.19
N ASP A 130 -10.26 0.56 -12.34
CA ASP A 130 -9.94 0.69 -10.91
C ASP A 130 -9.91 -0.65 -10.17
N ASP A 131 -10.62 -1.66 -10.68
CA ASP A 131 -10.63 -3.04 -10.18
C ASP A 131 -9.54 -3.92 -10.80
N ALA A 132 -8.77 -3.40 -11.77
CA ALA A 132 -7.67 -4.13 -12.36
C ALA A 132 -6.56 -4.39 -11.34
N GLU A 133 -5.96 -5.57 -11.42
CA GLU A 133 -4.79 -5.86 -10.61
C GLU A 133 -3.67 -4.89 -10.98
N PHE A 134 -3.10 -4.21 -9.99
CA PHE A 134 -2.05 -3.20 -10.19
C PHE A 134 -2.50 -1.96 -10.98
N ALA A 135 -3.79 -1.61 -10.97
CA ALA A 135 -4.31 -0.36 -11.54
C ALA A 135 -3.51 0.89 -11.12
N GLY A 136 -3.04 0.91 -9.87
CA GLY A 136 -2.20 1.99 -9.34
C GLY A 136 -0.85 2.18 -10.03
N VAL A 137 -0.29 1.19 -10.74
CA VAL A 137 1.05 1.30 -11.37
C VAL A 137 1.07 2.36 -12.47
N VAL A 138 -0.06 2.56 -13.17
CA VAL A 138 -0.17 3.61 -14.20
C VAL A 138 -0.45 4.97 -13.57
N SER A 139 -1.28 5.01 -12.53
CA SER A 139 -1.63 6.23 -11.80
C SER A 139 -0.48 6.82 -10.98
N LEU A 140 0.46 5.97 -10.53
CA LEU A 140 1.63 6.34 -9.73
C LEU A 140 2.86 6.72 -10.58
N GLY A 141 2.75 6.64 -11.91
CA GLY A 141 3.85 6.73 -12.87
C GLY A 141 4.41 8.13 -13.15
N ASN A 142 3.94 9.19 -12.48
CA ASN A 142 4.57 10.52 -12.57
C ASN A 142 5.45 10.75 -11.34
N PRO A 143 6.77 10.50 -11.41
CA PRO A 143 7.65 10.96 -10.36
C PRO A 143 7.61 12.51 -10.33
N PRO A 144 7.52 13.16 -9.16
CA PRO A 144 8.07 14.49 -9.07
C PRO A 144 9.54 14.36 -9.47
N ILE A 145 9.97 15.13 -10.46
CA ILE A 145 11.37 15.20 -10.90
C ILE A 145 12.20 15.59 -9.68
N PHE A 146 12.74 14.61 -8.95
CA PHE A 146 13.69 14.85 -7.89
C PHE A 146 14.99 15.28 -8.57
N ARG A 147 15.16 16.60 -8.71
CA ARG A 147 16.47 17.19 -8.95
C ARG A 147 17.35 16.82 -7.76
N ALA A 148 18.29 15.90 -7.98
CA ALA A 148 19.37 15.65 -7.03
C ALA A 148 20.08 16.98 -6.73
N ARG A 149 20.22 17.30 -5.45
CA ARG A 149 21.23 18.23 -4.94
C ARG A 149 22.44 17.44 -4.49
#